data_AF-A0A2U1L1F4-F1
#
_entry.id   AF-A0A2U1L1F4-F1
#
_cell.length_a   1.000
_cell.length_b   1.000
_cell.length_c   1.000
_cell.angle_alpha   90.00
_cell.angle_beta   90.00
_cell.angle_gamma   90.00
#
_symmetry.space_group_name_H-M   'P 1'
#
loop_
_entity.id
_entity.type
_entity.pdbx_description
1 polymer ?
#
loop_
_entity_poly.entity_id
_entity_poly.type
_entity_poly.pdbx_seq_one_letter_code
_entity_poly.pdbx_strand_id
1 'polypeptide(L)'
;MAGDDNTPPPPPPTSADKLIPFSITNKVPVKLSLEKHNYNSWSSFFKIHLGSLGLKSHVEEEASSSEPNPEWCKLDDLIKMWILGSLCDSLQEQVVSTPGNAKALWDHLQNLFHDNKDARAINLDNELRSIKIGNMTINDYCTKIKSMADRLKNLGSSVSEKN
;
A
#
# COMPACT_ATOMS: atom_id res chain seq x y z
N MET A 1 50.55 -3.11 -40.31
CA MET A 1 49.18 -2.74 -40.70
C MET A 1 48.41 -2.55 -39.40
N ALA A 2 48.08 -1.31 -39.07
CA ALA A 2 47.33 -0.97 -37.86
C ALA A 2 45.85 -1.34 -38.07
N GLY A 3 45.24 -1.92 -37.04
CA GLY A 3 43.86 -2.37 -37.06
C GLY A 3 42.88 -1.22 -36.84
N ASP A 4 41.76 -1.29 -37.55
CA ASP A 4 40.56 -0.51 -37.26
C ASP A 4 39.51 -1.45 -36.66
N ASP A 5 39.51 -1.56 -35.33
CA ASP A 5 38.46 -2.19 -34.56
C ASP A 5 37.31 -1.17 -34.40
N ASN A 6 36.43 -1.11 -35.40
CA ASN A 6 35.23 -0.27 -35.38
C ASN A 6 34.10 -0.98 -34.62
N THR A 7 34.22 -1.09 -33.30
CA THR A 7 33.07 -1.40 -32.44
C THR A 7 32.20 -0.16 -32.25
N PRO A 8 30.86 -0.24 -32.45
CA PRO A 8 29.96 0.87 -32.18
C PRO A 8 30.04 1.29 -30.71
N PRO A 9 29.90 2.60 -30.40
CA PRO A 9 29.84 3.04 -29.02
C PRO A 9 28.64 2.38 -28.31
N PRO A 10 28.79 1.95 -27.05
CA PRO A 10 27.70 1.35 -26.29
C PRO A 10 26.51 2.33 -26.22
N PRO A 11 25.27 1.82 -26.24
CA PRO A 11 24.10 2.67 -26.10
C PRO A 11 24.17 3.45 -24.77
N PRO A 12 23.68 4.71 -24.74
CA PRO A 12 23.67 5.50 -23.52
C PRO A 12 22.89 4.75 -22.42
N PRO A 13 23.38 4.74 -21.17
CA PRO A 13 22.71 4.03 -20.10
C PRO A 13 21.29 4.59 -19.89
N THR A 14 20.29 3.72 -19.98
CA THR A 14 18.89 4.07 -19.77
C THR A 14 18.67 4.46 -18.30
N SER A 15 17.71 5.34 -18.02
CA SER A 15 17.37 5.77 -16.65
C SER A 15 17.10 4.58 -15.69
N ALA A 16 16.61 3.46 -16.25
CA ALA A 16 16.41 2.19 -15.56
C ALA A 16 17.71 1.55 -15.03
N ASP A 17 18.84 1.68 -15.73
CA ASP A 17 20.12 1.08 -15.31
C ASP A 17 20.70 1.76 -14.07
N LYS A 18 20.34 3.03 -13.83
CA LYS A 18 20.70 3.77 -12.61
C LYS A 18 19.88 3.34 -11.38
N LEU A 19 18.77 2.62 -11.58
CA LEU A 19 17.88 2.17 -10.50
C LEU A 19 18.20 0.76 -10.00
N ILE A 20 19.11 0.04 -10.67
CA ILE A 20 19.44 -1.36 -10.36
C ILE A 20 20.08 -1.60 -8.96
N PRO A 21 20.75 -0.65 -8.27
CA PRO A 21 21.29 -0.97 -6.94
C PRO A 21 20.27 -0.85 -5.78
N PHE A 22 19.02 -0.44 -6.01
CA PHE A 22 18.08 -0.17 -4.92
C PHE A 22 17.33 -1.42 -4.44
N SER A 23 18.00 -2.28 -3.66
CA SER A 23 17.31 -3.19 -2.74
C SER A 23 16.52 -2.37 -1.71
N ILE A 24 15.25 -2.13 -2.00
CA ILE A 24 14.31 -1.35 -1.18
C ILE A 24 13.97 -2.01 0.16
N THR A 25 14.36 -3.27 0.36
CA THR A 25 14.15 -4.00 1.61
C THR A 25 14.68 -3.26 2.83
N ASN A 26 15.63 -2.32 2.66
CA ASN A 26 16.17 -1.45 3.71
C ASN A 26 15.63 -0.01 3.77
N LYS A 27 14.68 0.40 2.91
CA LYS A 27 14.25 1.80 2.77
C LYS A 27 12.77 2.06 3.07
N VAL A 28 11.91 1.04 3.08
CA VAL A 28 10.55 1.17 3.61
C VAL A 28 10.55 0.56 5.02
N PRO A 29 10.62 1.37 6.10
CA PRO A 29 10.77 0.88 7.47
C PRO A 29 9.50 0.19 8.01
N VAL A 30 8.41 0.20 7.23
CA VAL A 30 7.09 -0.28 7.64
C VAL A 30 6.65 -1.40 6.72
N LYS A 31 6.48 -2.60 7.28
CA LYS A 31 5.78 -3.69 6.59
C LYS A 31 4.27 -3.46 6.66
N LEU A 32 3.60 -3.38 5.51
CA LEU A 32 2.13 -3.24 5.45
C LEU A 32 1.47 -4.50 6.01
N SER A 33 0.54 -4.34 6.93
CA SER A 33 -0.15 -5.44 7.60
C SER A 33 -1.59 -5.07 7.91
N LEU A 34 -2.52 -5.97 7.58
CA LEU A 34 -3.94 -5.81 7.91
C LEU A 34 -4.16 -5.75 9.41
N GLU A 35 -3.37 -6.45 10.22
CA GLU A 35 -3.49 -6.46 11.68
C GLU A 35 -3.03 -5.15 12.32
N LYS A 36 -1.99 -4.52 11.75
CA LYS A 36 -1.43 -3.26 12.26
C LYS A 36 -2.20 -2.02 11.78
N HIS A 37 -3.09 -2.17 10.80
CA HIS A 37 -3.87 -1.08 10.21
C HIS A 37 -3.02 0.13 9.79
N ASN A 38 -1.82 -0.15 9.28
CA ASN A 38 -0.78 0.85 9.05
C ASN A 38 -0.74 1.37 7.61
N TYR A 39 -1.82 1.21 6.84
CA TYR A 39 -1.90 1.66 5.44
C TYR A 39 -1.54 3.15 5.27
N ASN A 40 -2.06 4.04 6.12
CA ASN A 40 -1.79 5.48 5.99
C ASN A 40 -0.30 5.81 6.17
N SER A 41 0.35 5.21 7.17
CA SER A 41 1.78 5.40 7.40
C SER A 41 2.60 4.78 6.28
N TRP A 42 2.30 3.53 5.90
CA TRP A 42 2.99 2.82 4.82
C TRP A 42 2.88 3.57 3.49
N SER A 43 1.66 3.95 3.09
CA SER A 43 1.40 4.64 1.83
C SER A 43 2.10 6.00 1.79
N SER A 44 2.14 6.72 2.90
CA SER A 44 2.86 8.00 3.00
C SER A 44 4.37 7.84 2.74
N PHE A 45 5.02 6.87 3.41
CA PHE A 45 6.45 6.60 3.18
C PHE A 45 6.71 6.15 1.74
N PHE A 46 5.86 5.28 1.20
CA PHE A 46 6.01 4.75 -0.14
C PHE A 46 5.87 5.86 -1.21
N LYS A 47 4.85 6.73 -1.07
CA LYS A 47 4.66 7.89 -1.96
C LYS A 47 5.81 8.89 -1.87
N ILE A 48 6.35 9.15 -0.68
CA ILE A 48 7.54 10.00 -0.52
C ILE A 48 8.72 9.42 -1.29
N HIS A 49 8.94 8.10 -1.17
CA HIS A 49 10.01 7.42 -1.87
C HIS A 49 9.85 7.50 -3.40
N LEU A 50 8.68 7.15 -3.94
CA LEU A 50 8.39 7.31 -5.38
C LEU A 50 8.56 8.75 -5.84
N GLY A 51 8.19 9.73 -5.01
CA GLY A 51 8.34 11.15 -5.31
C GLY A 51 9.79 11.56 -5.49
N SER A 52 10.68 11.05 -4.63
CA SER A 52 12.12 11.30 -4.75
C SER A 52 12.74 10.76 -6.04
N LEU A 53 12.08 9.79 -6.67
CA LEU A 53 12.49 9.17 -7.93
C LEU A 53 11.72 9.70 -9.16
N GLY A 54 10.73 10.57 -8.97
CA GLY A 54 9.85 11.02 -10.06
C GLY A 54 8.86 9.96 -10.56
N LEU A 55 8.55 8.94 -9.76
CA LEU A 55 7.75 7.77 -10.13
C LEU A 55 6.33 7.76 -9.52
N LYS A 56 5.91 8.84 -8.86
CA LYS A 56 4.59 8.94 -8.19
C LYS A 56 3.41 8.66 -9.13
N SER A 57 3.52 9.08 -10.40
CA SER A 57 2.45 8.91 -11.38
C SER A 57 2.04 7.45 -11.57
N HIS A 58 2.94 6.47 -11.34
CA HIS A 58 2.62 5.05 -11.51
C HIS A 58 1.62 4.51 -10.48
N VAL A 59 1.40 5.22 -9.37
CA VAL A 59 0.42 4.83 -8.33
C VAL A 59 -0.66 5.88 -8.08
N GLU A 60 -0.59 7.03 -8.75
CA GLU A 60 -1.56 8.12 -8.60
C GLU A 60 -2.40 8.34 -9.86
N GLU A 61 -1.84 8.09 -11.03
CA GLU A 61 -2.49 8.32 -12.32
C GLU A 61 -2.80 6.99 -13.01
N GLU A 62 -3.88 6.98 -13.78
CA GLU A 62 -4.16 5.86 -14.67
C GLU A 62 -3.18 5.88 -15.84
N ALA A 63 -2.78 4.68 -16.29
CA ALA A 63 -1.88 4.56 -17.43
C ALA A 63 -2.49 5.27 -18.66
N SER A 64 -1.81 6.32 -19.14
CA SER A 64 -2.38 7.22 -20.14
C SER A 64 -2.37 6.68 -21.57
N SER A 65 -1.71 5.53 -21.82
CA SER A 65 -1.57 4.93 -23.14
C SER A 65 -2.10 3.50 -23.16
N SER A 66 -2.80 3.15 -24.24
CA SER A 66 -3.18 1.76 -24.54
C SER A 66 -1.96 0.89 -24.87
N GLU A 67 -0.84 1.51 -25.27
CA GLU A 67 0.44 0.86 -25.52
C GLU A 67 1.54 1.58 -24.72
N PRO A 68 1.85 1.12 -23.50
CA PRO A 68 2.90 1.72 -22.69
C PRO A 68 4.29 1.42 -23.27
N ASN A 69 5.15 2.45 -23.31
CA ASN A 69 6.56 2.32 -23.69
C ASN A 69 7.25 1.23 -22.84
N PRO A 70 8.09 0.35 -23.43
CA PRO A 70 8.85 -0.66 -22.70
C PRO A 70 9.60 -0.18 -21.45
N GLU A 71 10.13 1.05 -21.44
CA GLU A 71 10.77 1.61 -20.24
C GLU A 71 9.79 1.87 -19.10
N TRP A 72 8.58 2.32 -19.43
CA TRP A 72 7.51 2.51 -18.44
C TRP A 72 7.12 1.17 -17.83
N CYS A 73 6.94 0.13 -18.64
CA CYS A 73 6.61 -1.21 -18.15
C CYS A 73 7.67 -1.76 -17.19
N LYS A 74 8.96 -1.55 -17.47
CA LYS A 74 10.06 -1.94 -16.57
C LYS A 74 9.98 -1.23 -15.23
N LEU A 75 9.69 0.07 -15.23
CA LEU A 75 9.54 0.85 -14.01
C LEU A 75 8.28 0.42 -13.23
N ASP A 76 7.19 0.12 -13.92
CA ASP A 76 5.96 -0.39 -13.32
C ASP A 76 6.18 -1.73 -12.61
N ASP A 77 6.83 -2.70 -13.27
CA ASP A 77 7.17 -4.00 -12.66
C ASP A 77 8.12 -3.85 -11.45
N LEU A 78 9.06 -2.90 -11.52
CA LEU A 78 9.96 -2.60 -10.42
C LEU A 78 9.18 -2.04 -9.21
N ILE A 79 8.24 -1.12 -9.43
CA ILE A 79 7.39 -0.58 -8.37
C ILE A 79 6.49 -1.68 -7.78
N LYS A 80 5.92 -2.56 -8.60
CA LYS A 80 5.15 -3.72 -8.12
C LYS A 80 6.00 -4.60 -7.21
N MET A 81 7.24 -4.90 -7.61
CA MET A 81 8.18 -5.66 -6.79
C MET A 81 8.44 -4.98 -5.44
N TRP A 82 8.60 -3.65 -5.44
CA TRP A 82 8.79 -2.87 -4.22
C TRP A 82 7.55 -2.86 -3.31
N ILE A 83 6.35 -2.73 -3.89
CA ILE A 83 5.09 -2.81 -3.15
C ILE A 83 5.02 -4.18 -2.47
N LEU A 84 5.14 -5.27 -3.24
CA LEU A 84 5.08 -6.65 -2.73
C LEU A 84 6.14 -6.90 -1.65
N GLY A 85 7.39 -6.46 -1.87
CA GLY A 85 8.48 -6.59 -0.92
C GLY A 85 8.29 -5.79 0.38
N SER A 86 7.37 -4.82 0.40
CA SER A 86 7.02 -4.04 1.59
C SER A 86 5.81 -4.58 2.35
N LEU A 87 5.19 -5.67 1.89
CA LEU A 87 4.07 -6.32 2.57
C LEU A 87 4.57 -7.33 3.62
N CYS A 88 3.75 -7.64 4.62
CA CYS A 88 3.95 -8.84 5.42
C CYS A 88 3.59 -10.09 4.61
N ASP A 89 4.21 -11.22 4.95
CA ASP A 89 4.14 -12.45 4.15
C ASP A 89 2.70 -12.90 3.86
N SER A 90 1.82 -12.86 4.87
CA SER A 90 0.40 -13.23 4.73
C SER A 90 -0.37 -12.33 3.75
N LEU A 91 -0.07 -11.03 3.72
CA LEU A 91 -0.71 -10.09 2.82
C LEU A 91 -0.12 -10.22 1.41
N GLN A 92 1.19 -10.47 1.32
CA GLN A 92 1.87 -10.71 0.04
C GLN A 92 1.26 -11.92 -0.68
N GLU A 93 1.09 -13.06 0.02
CA GLU A 93 0.46 -14.26 -0.55
C GLU A 93 -0.96 -13.99 -1.06
N GLN A 94 -1.71 -13.11 -0.38
CA GLN A 94 -3.06 -12.75 -0.78
C GLN A 94 -3.12 -11.92 -2.06
N VAL A 95 -2.16 -11.01 -2.28
CA VAL A 95 -2.24 -10.01 -3.37
C VAL A 95 -1.22 -10.21 -4.49
N VAL A 96 -0.30 -11.17 -4.37
CA VAL A 96 0.77 -11.40 -5.38
C VAL A 96 0.22 -11.70 -6.77
N SER A 97 -0.96 -12.31 -6.85
CA SER A 97 -1.64 -12.65 -8.10
C SER A 97 -2.51 -11.51 -8.66
N THR A 98 -2.44 -10.30 -8.09
CA THR A 98 -3.23 -9.15 -8.57
C THR A 98 -2.80 -8.81 -10.00
N PRO A 99 -3.71 -8.90 -10.99
CA PRO A 99 -3.39 -8.56 -12.36
C PRO A 99 -3.26 -7.04 -12.54
N GLY A 100 -2.59 -6.63 -13.61
CA GLY A 100 -2.46 -5.22 -13.98
C GLY A 100 -1.14 -4.59 -13.52
N ASN A 101 -1.15 -3.26 -13.49
CA ASN A 101 0.01 -2.40 -13.24
C ASN A 101 0.18 -2.05 -11.75
N ALA A 102 1.19 -1.25 -11.41
CA ALA A 102 1.43 -0.82 -10.04
C ALA A 102 0.23 -0.07 -9.43
N LYS A 103 -0.47 0.75 -10.23
CA LYS A 103 -1.70 1.44 -9.83
C LYS A 103 -2.81 0.47 -9.42
N ALA A 104 -3.04 -0.57 -10.21
CA ALA A 104 -4.05 -1.58 -9.91
C ALA A 104 -3.75 -2.32 -8.59
N LEU A 105 -2.48 -2.69 -8.36
CA LEU A 105 -2.06 -3.29 -7.09
C LEU A 105 -2.20 -2.32 -5.91
N TRP A 106 -1.84 -1.05 -6.12
CA TRP A 106 -1.97 0.01 -5.12
C TRP A 106 -3.43 0.23 -4.71
N ASP A 107 -4.34 0.36 -5.68
CA ASP A 107 -5.77 0.54 -5.44
C ASP A 107 -6.39 -0.69 -4.77
N HIS A 108 -5.97 -1.90 -5.17
CA HIS A 108 -6.42 -3.12 -4.53
C HIS A 108 -6.08 -3.12 -3.03
N LEU A 109 -4.84 -2.75 -2.68
CA LEU A 109 -4.43 -2.59 -1.28
C LEU A 109 -5.23 -1.48 -0.58
N GLN A 110 -5.43 -0.34 -1.22
CA GLN A 110 -6.22 0.75 -0.63
C GLN A 110 -7.64 0.30 -0.28
N ASN A 111 -8.32 -0.38 -1.21
CA ASN A 111 -9.67 -0.87 -1.03
C ASN A 111 -9.73 -1.94 0.04
N LEU A 112 -8.77 -2.86 0.09
CA LEU A 112 -8.71 -3.90 1.12
C LEU A 112 -8.65 -3.30 2.54
N PHE A 113 -7.90 -2.21 2.74
CA PHE A 113 -7.83 -1.54 4.04
C PHE A 113 -9.07 -0.66 4.33
N HIS A 114 -9.75 -0.17 3.30
CA HIS A 114 -11.04 0.52 3.43
C HIS A 114 -12.16 -0.45 3.81
N ASP A 115 -12.33 -1.53 3.05
CA ASP A 115 -13.33 -2.57 3.32
C ASP A 115 -13.12 -3.21 4.69
N ASN A 116 -11.86 -3.45 5.09
CA ASN A 116 -11.54 -3.95 6.42
C ASN A 116 -11.94 -2.97 7.53
N LYS A 117 -11.90 -1.66 7.27
CA LYS A 117 -12.36 -0.64 8.21
C LYS A 117 -13.88 -0.66 8.36
N ASP A 118 -14.61 -0.77 7.25
CA ASP A 118 -16.07 -0.83 7.25
C ASP A 118 -16.60 -2.11 7.89
N ALA A 119 -16.01 -3.27 7.55
CA ALA A 119 -16.34 -4.55 8.18
C ALA A 119 -16.14 -4.50 9.70
N ARG A 120 -15.08 -3.84 10.18
CA ARG A 120 -14.85 -3.65 11.63
C ARG A 120 -15.85 -2.70 12.26
N ALA A 121 -16.22 -1.61 11.59
CA ALA A 121 -17.26 -0.71 12.07
C ALA A 121 -18.61 -1.44 12.22
N ILE A 122 -18.99 -2.25 11.22
CA ILE A 122 -20.20 -3.08 11.25
C ILE A 122 -20.12 -4.11 12.39
N ASN A 123 -18.99 -4.80 12.54
CA ASN A 123 -18.82 -5.80 13.61
C ASN A 123 -18.96 -5.14 15.00
N LEU A 124 -18.31 -3.99 15.23
CA LEU A 124 -18.43 -3.25 16.48
C LEU A 124 -19.84 -2.71 16.74
N ASP A 125 -20.55 -2.24 15.72
CA ASP A 125 -21.95 -1.81 15.87
C ASP A 125 -22.85 -3.00 16.22
N ASN A 126 -22.65 -4.15 15.58
CA ASN A 126 -23.37 -5.38 15.92
C ASN A 126 -23.05 -5.85 17.34
N GLU A 127 -21.78 -5.82 17.75
CA GLU A 127 -21.38 -6.17 19.12
C GLU A 127 -22.04 -5.24 20.14
N LEU A 128 -22.03 -3.92 19.89
CA LEU A 128 -22.69 -2.93 20.71
C LEU A 128 -24.20 -3.16 20.82
N ARG A 129 -24.88 -3.48 19.71
CA ARG A 129 -26.31 -3.81 19.70
C ARG A 129 -26.63 -5.13 20.41
N SER A 130 -25.68 -6.06 20.41
CA SER A 130 -25.84 -7.38 21.03
C SER A 130 -25.52 -7.40 22.52
N ILE A 131 -24.85 -6.35 23.04
CA ILE A 131 -24.51 -6.24 24.45
C ILE A 131 -25.80 -6.26 25.28
N LYS A 132 -25.87 -7.25 26.18
CA LYS A 132 -26.91 -7.37 27.20
C LYS A 132 -26.25 -7.30 28.56
N ILE A 133 -26.93 -6.69 29.53
CA ILE A 133 -26.40 -6.51 30.89
C ILE A 133 -26.06 -7.85 31.55
N GLY A 134 -26.87 -8.89 31.30
CA GLY A 134 -26.63 -10.24 31.81
C GLY A 134 -26.32 -10.24 33.31
N ASN A 135 -25.15 -10.77 33.67
CA ASN A 135 -24.64 -10.84 35.04
C ASN A 135 -23.64 -9.72 35.36
N MET A 136 -23.45 -8.75 34.46
CA MET A 136 -22.52 -7.64 34.66
C MET A 136 -23.08 -6.65 35.67
N THR A 137 -22.20 -5.99 36.43
CA THR A 137 -22.61 -4.81 37.19
C THR A 137 -22.99 -3.69 36.23
N ILE A 138 -23.84 -2.77 36.68
CA ILE A 138 -24.22 -1.58 35.89
C ILE A 138 -22.96 -0.79 35.46
N ASN A 139 -21.93 -0.75 36.32
CA ASN A 139 -20.71 -0.02 36.03
C ASN A 139 -19.87 -0.70 34.93
N ASP A 140 -19.74 -2.03 34.98
CA ASP A 140 -19.02 -2.80 33.95
C ASP A 140 -19.72 -2.70 32.59
N TYR A 141 -21.05 -2.76 32.60
CA TYR A 141 -21.89 -2.60 31.42
C TYR A 141 -21.70 -1.22 30.77
N CYS A 142 -21.80 -0.14 31.56
CA CYS A 142 -21.58 1.23 31.09
C CYS A 142 -20.16 1.44 30.57
N THR A 143 -19.16 0.85 31.22
CA THR A 143 -17.75 0.93 30.80
C THR A 143 -17.53 0.21 29.46
N LYS A 144 -18.13 -0.97 29.28
CA LYS A 144 -18.05 -1.74 28.03
C LYS A 144 -18.67 -0.98 26.85
N ILE A 145 -19.85 -0.38 27.05
CA ILE A 145 -20.52 0.45 26.04
C ILE A 145 -19.68 1.67 25.65
N LYS A 146 -19.14 2.39 26.65
CA LYS A 146 -18.27 3.55 26.39
C LYS A 146 -17.03 3.16 25.60
N SER A 147 -16.34 2.08 26.00
CA SER A 147 -15.16 1.59 25.29
C SER A 147 -15.44 1.25 23.82
N MET A 148 -16.58 0.63 23.52
CA MET A 148 -16.96 0.33 22.14
C MET A 148 -17.35 1.58 21.35
N ALA A 149 -18.09 2.51 21.97
CA ALA A 149 -18.43 3.79 21.35
C ALA A 149 -17.17 4.62 21.04
N ASP A 150 -16.18 4.63 21.93
CA ASP A 150 -14.89 5.29 21.71
C ASP A 150 -14.10 4.63 20.57
N ARG A 151 -14.13 3.29 20.47
CA ARG A 151 -13.51 2.56 19.35
C ARG A 151 -14.18 2.88 18.01
N LEU A 152 -15.52 2.92 17.96
CA LEU A 152 -16.28 3.34 16.78
C LEU A 152 -15.95 4.80 16.40
N LYS A 153 -15.89 5.69 17.39
CA LYS A 153 -15.51 7.09 17.18
C LYS A 153 -14.09 7.21 16.61
N ASN A 154 -13.13 6.41 17.09
CA ASN A 154 -11.75 6.40 16.59
C ASN A 154 -11.64 5.87 15.15
N LEU A 155 -12.48 4.90 14.77
CA LEU A 155 -12.57 4.44 13.38
C LEU A 155 -13.14 5.56 12.49
N GLY A 156 -14.17 6.26 12.93
CA GLY A 156 -14.78 7.38 12.20
C GLY A 156 -13.89 8.63 12.10
N SER A 157 -13.23 9.02 13.19
CA SER A 157 -12.36 10.21 13.22
C SER A 157 -11.11 10.05 12.36
N SER A 158 -10.59 8.83 12.20
CA SER A 158 -9.50 8.55 11.25
C SER A 158 -9.92 8.62 9.77
N VAL A 159 -11.21 8.79 9.43
CA VAL A 159 -11.67 9.12 8.05
C VAL A 159 -11.70 10.64 7.82
N SER A 160 -11.71 11.46 8.87
CA SER A 160 -11.95 12.90 8.76
C SER A 160 -10.65 13.73 8.77
N GLU A 161 -9.60 13.30 8.07
CA GLU A 161 -8.49 14.19 7.70
C GLU A 161 -7.91 13.76 6.35
N LYS A 162 -8.56 14.17 5.25
CA LYS A 162 -8.06 15.19 4.31
C LYS A 162 -8.82 15.15 2.99
N ASN A 163 -9.20 16.37 2.58
CA ASN A 163 -9.66 16.77 1.25
C ASN A 163 -8.73 16.30 0.12
#